data_AF-A0A857V9V6-F1
#
_entry.id   AF-A0A857V9V6-F1
#
_cell.length_a   1.000
_cell.length_b   1.000
_cell.length_c   1.000
_cell.angle_alpha   90.00
_cell.angle_beta   90.00
_cell.angle_gamma   90.00
#
_symmetry.space_group_name_H-M   'P 1'
#
loop_
_entity.id
_entity.type
_entity.pdbx_description
1 polymer ?
#
loop_
_entity_poly.entity_id
_entity_poly.type
_entity_poly.pdbx_seq_one_letter_code
_entity_poly.pdbx_strand_id
1 'polypeptide(L)'
;MDNPLPKLITFDGDARSGKGTIVSLVKDYLRDVDHRKVMLIDAGQVFRVLVVMMTEDGIDLDDTGAIDTYLADVRNQERGVRRVKEVYRMTKAERSALFYTPLIGVNSAKVGTRPLSQSFKDGLLRKWLRDARAEGFDTILLDGRALTEVGDALESEGLCNHVLGLFFVCDPVVSAQRTLGLMPKPYLELDDETKKRVDELIEQIKTRNQADRERAIQPVVPPAGAPKYLVSELPAKLPETDSCPYVIIDRSIELPFDTMALPVIRLIKHYLK
;
A
#
# COMPACT_ATOMS: atom_id res chain seq x y z
N MET A 1 -20.06 18.15 -13.16
CA MET A 1 -18.70 18.16 -12.58
C MET A 1 -17.75 18.22 -13.75
N ASP A 2 -17.04 19.34 -13.90
CA ASP A 2 -16.28 19.63 -15.13
C ASP A 2 -14.82 19.17 -15.07
N ASN A 3 -14.36 18.68 -13.92
CA ASN A 3 -13.02 18.10 -13.81
C ASN A 3 -12.98 16.71 -14.49
N PRO A 4 -11.89 16.39 -15.22
CA PRO A 4 -11.67 15.08 -15.80
C PRO A 4 -11.55 14.00 -14.71
N LEU A 5 -11.68 12.74 -15.11
CA LEU A 5 -11.37 11.62 -14.21
C LEU A 5 -9.89 11.66 -13.84
N PRO A 6 -9.53 11.50 -12.56
CA PRO A 6 -8.14 11.47 -12.16
C PRO A 6 -7.47 10.19 -12.65
N LYS A 7 -6.16 10.28 -12.96
CA LYS A 7 -5.33 9.12 -13.30
C LYS A 7 -4.98 8.36 -12.03
N LEU A 8 -5.30 7.06 -11.98
CA LEU A 8 -5.01 6.17 -10.87
C LEU A 8 -3.74 5.35 -11.17
N ILE A 9 -2.83 5.31 -10.20
CA ILE A 9 -1.67 4.41 -10.18
C ILE A 9 -1.74 3.59 -8.89
N THR A 10 -1.67 2.26 -9.03
CA THR A 10 -1.71 1.36 -7.88
C THR A 10 -0.30 0.91 -7.46
N PHE A 11 -0.05 0.89 -6.15
CA PHE A 11 1.18 0.42 -5.50
C PHE A 11 0.83 -0.76 -4.59
N ASP A 12 0.83 -1.95 -5.18
CA ASP A 12 0.60 -3.22 -4.51
C ASP A 12 1.94 -3.92 -4.20
N GLY A 13 1.89 -5.04 -3.49
CA GLY A 13 3.02 -5.94 -3.36
C GLY A 13 3.13 -6.57 -1.99
N ASP A 14 4.22 -7.33 -1.83
CA ASP A 14 4.54 -8.07 -0.62
C ASP A 14 4.75 -7.14 0.59
N ALA A 15 4.58 -7.68 1.79
CA ALA A 15 4.99 -7.01 3.02
C ALA A 15 6.48 -6.65 2.95
N ARG A 16 6.83 -5.47 3.47
CA ARG A 16 8.22 -5.01 3.61
C ARG A 16 9.01 -4.92 2.28
N SER A 17 8.36 -4.98 1.12
CA SER A 17 8.98 -4.70 -0.18
C SER A 17 9.52 -3.27 -0.34
N GLY A 18 9.18 -2.38 0.61
CA GLY A 18 9.57 -0.97 0.63
C GLY A 18 8.69 -0.08 -0.25
N LYS A 19 7.55 -0.57 -0.74
CA LYS A 19 6.58 0.19 -1.55
C LYS A 19 6.15 1.52 -0.91
N GLY A 20 5.93 1.55 0.42
CA GLY A 20 5.54 2.76 1.16
C GLY A 20 6.58 3.87 1.10
N THR A 21 7.87 3.52 1.05
CA THR A 21 8.95 4.50 0.83
C THR A 21 8.93 5.03 -0.60
N ILE A 22 8.79 4.15 -1.58
CA ILE A 22 8.77 4.52 -3.01
C ILE A 22 7.57 5.41 -3.33
N VAL A 23 6.36 5.05 -2.90
CA VAL A 23 5.17 5.85 -3.17
C VAL A 23 5.25 7.25 -2.53
N SER A 24 5.88 7.36 -1.35
CA SER A 24 6.12 8.66 -0.71
C SER A 24 7.07 9.52 -1.54
N LEU A 25 8.19 8.96 -1.99
CA LEU A 25 9.16 9.66 -2.85
C LEU A 25 8.56 10.04 -4.21
N VAL A 26 7.76 9.15 -4.81
CA VAL A 26 7.02 9.44 -6.05
C VAL A 26 6.06 10.60 -5.82
N LYS A 27 5.26 10.56 -4.73
CA LYS A 27 4.32 11.64 -4.40
C LYS A 27 5.04 12.98 -4.27
N ASP A 28 6.11 13.02 -3.49
CA ASP A 28 6.88 14.24 -3.25
C ASP A 28 7.46 14.77 -4.58
N TYR A 29 8.03 13.89 -5.42
CA TYR A 29 8.50 14.28 -6.75
C TYR A 29 7.38 14.84 -7.64
N LEU A 30 6.24 14.14 -7.75
CA LEU A 30 5.13 14.58 -8.59
C LEU A 30 4.56 15.93 -8.13
N ARG A 31 4.51 16.17 -6.81
CA ARG A 31 4.04 17.43 -6.22
C ARG A 31 5.06 18.56 -6.38
N ASP A 32 6.30 18.32 -5.98
CA ASP A 32 7.29 19.38 -5.77
C ASP A 32 8.10 19.68 -7.03
N VAL A 33 8.30 18.67 -7.91
CA VAL A 33 9.10 18.79 -9.13
C VAL A 33 8.22 18.88 -10.38
N ASP A 34 7.20 18.01 -10.50
CA ASP A 34 6.30 18.02 -11.66
C ASP A 34 5.07 18.93 -11.47
N HIS A 35 4.93 19.55 -10.29
CA HIS A 35 3.83 20.47 -9.95
C HIS A 35 2.42 19.91 -10.18
N ARG A 36 2.26 18.60 -10.04
CA ARG A 36 0.96 17.92 -10.16
C ARG A 36 0.15 18.03 -8.88
N LYS A 37 -1.17 18.10 -9.04
CA LYS A 37 -2.12 17.98 -7.94
C LYS A 37 -2.37 16.50 -7.66
N VAL A 38 -1.46 15.94 -6.88
CA VAL A 38 -1.41 14.52 -6.52
C VAL A 38 -2.00 14.23 -5.14
N MET A 39 -2.82 13.19 -5.05
CA MET A 39 -3.31 12.62 -3.79
C MET A 39 -2.66 11.25 -3.56
N LEU A 40 -2.27 10.96 -2.32
CA LEU A 40 -1.86 9.62 -1.89
C LEU A 40 -2.92 9.06 -0.95
N ILE A 41 -3.44 7.90 -1.30
CA ILE A 41 -4.36 7.11 -0.51
C ILE A 41 -3.61 5.87 -0.01
N ASP A 42 -3.36 5.79 1.30
CA ASP A 42 -2.89 4.56 1.96
C ASP A 42 -4.11 3.74 2.42
N ALA A 43 -4.48 2.73 1.65
CA ALA A 43 -5.60 1.85 1.97
C ALA A 43 -5.35 1.04 3.25
N GLY A 44 -4.09 0.72 3.57
CA GLY A 44 -3.71 0.03 4.81
C GLY A 44 -3.94 0.88 6.07
N GLN A 45 -3.90 2.20 5.93
CA GLN A 45 -4.21 3.15 7.00
C GLN A 45 -5.64 3.00 7.51
N VAL A 46 -6.61 2.66 6.63
CA VAL A 46 -8.01 2.46 7.02
C VAL A 46 -8.13 1.37 8.08
N PHE A 47 -7.48 0.23 7.87
CA PHE A 47 -7.53 -0.88 8.83
C PHE A 47 -6.84 -0.53 10.15
N ARG A 48 -5.75 0.25 10.11
CA ARG A 48 -5.08 0.73 11.33
C ARG A 48 -5.97 1.68 12.13
N VAL A 49 -6.75 2.53 11.45
CA VAL A 49 -7.76 3.38 12.11
C VAL A 49 -8.83 2.53 12.79
N LEU A 50 -9.36 1.52 12.11
CA LEU A 50 -10.36 0.62 12.69
C LEU A 50 -9.83 -0.08 13.94
N VAL A 51 -8.59 -0.59 13.91
CA VAL A 51 -7.94 -1.23 15.07
C VAL A 51 -7.83 -0.26 16.24
N VAL A 52 -7.37 0.97 16.00
CA VAL A 52 -7.25 2.00 17.06
C VAL A 52 -8.62 2.26 17.70
N MET A 53 -9.65 2.47 16.88
CA MET A 53 -11.00 2.74 17.38
C MET A 53 -11.57 1.58 18.19
N MET A 54 -11.42 0.35 17.71
CA MET A 54 -11.87 -0.85 18.42
C MET A 54 -11.12 -1.01 19.75
N THR A 55 -9.82 -0.70 19.76
CA THR A 55 -9.00 -0.74 20.98
C THR A 55 -9.45 0.32 21.99
N GLU A 56 -9.70 1.55 21.54
CA GLU A 56 -10.22 2.67 22.36
C GLU A 56 -11.60 2.34 22.97
N ASP A 57 -12.42 1.56 22.26
CA ASP A 57 -13.75 1.12 22.72
C ASP A 57 -13.72 -0.19 23.53
N GLY A 58 -12.55 -0.79 23.76
CA GLY A 58 -12.41 -2.02 24.53
C GLY A 58 -12.92 -3.28 23.82
N ILE A 59 -12.97 -3.28 22.49
CA ILE A 59 -13.33 -4.46 21.69
C ILE A 59 -12.18 -5.46 21.68
N ASP A 60 -12.49 -6.72 21.96
CA ASP A 60 -11.53 -7.82 21.81
C ASP A 60 -11.24 -8.08 20.32
N LEU A 61 -9.97 -7.88 19.93
CA LEU A 61 -9.50 -8.04 18.56
C LEU A 61 -9.13 -9.49 18.20
N ASP A 62 -9.23 -10.40 19.17
CA ASP A 62 -9.16 -11.85 18.94
C ASP A 62 -10.55 -12.47 18.77
N ASP A 63 -11.63 -11.76 19.14
CA ASP A 63 -13.01 -12.16 18.87
C ASP A 63 -13.53 -11.60 17.53
N THR A 64 -13.56 -12.47 16.52
CA THR A 64 -14.08 -12.10 15.19
C THR A 64 -15.55 -11.69 15.19
N GLY A 65 -16.38 -12.21 16.10
CA GLY A 65 -17.79 -11.85 16.21
C GLY A 65 -17.96 -10.46 16.82
N ALA A 66 -17.11 -10.08 17.78
CA ALA A 66 -17.09 -8.72 18.33
C ALA A 66 -16.65 -7.70 17.26
N ILE A 67 -15.62 -8.02 16.48
CA ILE A 67 -15.16 -7.18 15.36
C ILE A 67 -16.28 -6.99 14.32
N ASP A 68 -16.93 -8.07 13.89
CA ASP A 68 -18.00 -7.97 12.88
C ASP A 68 -19.21 -7.21 13.40
N THR A 69 -19.61 -7.44 14.66
CA THR A 69 -20.70 -6.67 15.31
C THR A 69 -20.37 -5.19 15.34
N TYR A 70 -19.13 -4.84 15.70
CA TYR A 70 -18.66 -3.46 15.72
C TYR A 70 -18.73 -2.81 14.34
N LEU A 71 -18.30 -3.53 13.30
CA LEU A 71 -18.31 -3.04 11.92
C LEU A 71 -19.71 -2.98 11.32
N ALA A 72 -20.67 -3.79 11.79
CA ALA A 72 -22.05 -3.74 11.32
C ALA A 72 -22.83 -2.51 11.83
N ASP A 73 -22.40 -1.89 12.94
CA ASP A 73 -23.06 -0.68 13.46
C ASP A 73 -22.73 0.54 12.59
N VAL A 74 -23.77 1.11 11.96
CA VAL A 74 -23.69 2.30 11.11
C VAL A 74 -23.05 3.49 11.84
N ARG A 75 -23.29 3.65 13.14
CA ARG A 75 -22.70 4.73 13.94
C ARG A 75 -21.18 4.59 14.04
N ASN A 76 -20.68 3.36 14.15
CA ASN A 76 -19.26 3.06 14.16
C ASN A 76 -18.64 3.29 12.78
N GLN A 77 -19.35 2.92 11.71
CA GLN A 77 -18.94 3.21 10.33
C GLN A 77 -18.78 4.71 10.10
N GLU A 78 -19.78 5.53 10.47
CA GLU A 78 -19.70 6.98 10.37
C GLU A 78 -18.59 7.59 11.23
N ARG A 79 -18.42 7.08 12.46
CA ARG A 79 -17.31 7.47 13.33
C ARG A 79 -15.97 7.11 12.69
N GLY A 80 -15.89 5.97 12.01
CA GLY A 80 -14.74 5.54 11.23
C GLY A 80 -14.40 6.52 10.12
N VAL A 81 -15.39 6.94 9.31
CA VAL A 81 -15.19 7.95 8.26
C VAL A 81 -14.59 9.24 8.84
N ARG A 82 -15.13 9.73 9.97
CA ARG A 82 -14.61 10.93 10.66
C ARG A 82 -13.19 10.72 11.16
N ARG A 83 -12.92 9.59 11.83
CA ARG A 83 -11.60 9.26 12.37
C ARG A 83 -10.55 9.16 11.28
N VAL A 84 -10.85 8.52 10.15
CA VAL A 84 -9.91 8.47 9.03
C VAL A 84 -9.58 9.87 8.52
N LYS A 85 -10.57 10.76 8.40
CA LYS A 85 -10.36 12.17 8.00
C LYS A 85 -9.49 12.95 9.00
N GLU A 86 -9.67 12.73 10.30
CA GLU A 86 -8.81 13.32 11.34
C GLU A 86 -7.35 12.88 11.16
N VAL A 87 -7.13 11.59 10.94
CA VAL A 87 -5.78 11.03 10.79
C VAL A 87 -5.08 11.52 9.52
N TYR A 88 -5.80 11.81 8.43
CA TYR A 88 -5.20 12.44 7.26
C TYR A 88 -4.65 13.85 7.55
N ARG A 89 -5.20 14.55 8.54
CA ARG A 89 -4.73 15.88 8.98
C ARG A 89 -3.59 15.82 9.99
N MET A 90 -3.32 14.65 10.57
CA MET A 90 -2.19 14.46 11.47
C MET A 90 -0.85 14.60 10.73
N THR A 91 0.14 15.07 11.47
CA THR A 91 1.55 15.07 11.08
C THR A 91 2.06 13.63 10.90
N LYS A 92 3.20 13.48 10.23
CA LYS A 92 3.88 12.19 10.10
C LYS A 92 4.24 11.60 11.47
N ALA A 93 4.68 12.44 12.42
CA ALA A 93 5.06 11.99 13.76
C ALA A 93 3.86 11.44 14.54
N GLU A 94 2.74 12.15 14.53
CA GLU A 94 1.50 11.72 15.19
C GLU A 94 0.97 10.41 14.60
N ARG A 95 0.89 10.30 13.26
CA ARG A 95 0.50 9.05 12.61
C ARG A 95 1.43 7.90 12.97
N SER A 96 2.74 8.18 13.06
CA SER A 96 3.71 7.15 13.40
C SER A 96 3.55 6.64 14.82
N ALA A 97 3.36 7.54 15.78
CA ALA A 97 3.10 7.17 17.17
C ALA A 97 1.78 6.38 17.32
N LEU A 98 0.76 6.74 16.54
CA LEU A 98 -0.54 6.09 16.59
C LEU A 98 -0.53 4.69 15.95
N PHE A 99 0.16 4.51 14.83
CA PHE A 99 -0.01 3.34 13.98
C PHE A 99 1.14 2.35 13.93
N TYR A 100 2.39 2.80 14.09
CA TYR A 100 3.55 1.93 13.83
C TYR A 100 4.05 1.23 15.08
N THR A 101 3.14 0.82 15.96
CA THR A 101 3.42 -0.15 17.02
C THR A 101 3.28 -1.58 16.48
N PRO A 102 4.02 -2.56 17.05
CA PRO A 102 3.89 -3.97 16.66
C PRO A 102 2.44 -4.48 16.76
N LEU A 103 1.72 -4.10 17.82
CA LEU A 103 0.35 -4.52 18.09
C LEU A 103 -0.63 -4.08 17.00
N ILE A 104 -0.58 -2.79 16.61
CA ILE A 104 -1.43 -2.27 15.52
C ILE A 104 -1.09 -2.97 14.20
N GLY A 105 0.18 -3.26 13.94
CA GLY A 105 0.61 -3.99 12.76
C GLY A 105 -0.05 -5.36 12.63
N VAL A 106 0.01 -6.17 13.69
CA VAL A 106 -0.61 -7.50 13.73
C VAL A 106 -2.13 -7.42 13.60
N ASN A 107 -2.75 -6.57 14.40
CA ASN A 107 -4.21 -6.47 14.42
C ASN A 107 -4.78 -5.86 13.14
N SER A 108 -4.05 -4.97 12.46
CA SER A 108 -4.49 -4.43 11.16
C SER A 108 -4.57 -5.50 10.09
N ALA A 109 -3.70 -6.52 10.14
CA ALA A 109 -3.79 -7.66 9.24
C ALA A 109 -5.04 -8.48 9.53
N LYS A 110 -5.34 -8.77 10.80
CA LYS A 110 -6.55 -9.50 11.25
C LYS A 110 -7.83 -8.77 10.87
N VAL A 111 -7.96 -7.49 11.22
CA VAL A 111 -9.14 -6.67 10.89
C VAL A 111 -9.29 -6.52 9.37
N GLY A 112 -8.18 -6.36 8.65
CA GLY A 112 -8.17 -6.27 7.19
C GLY A 112 -8.61 -7.53 6.45
N THR A 113 -8.75 -8.70 7.08
CA THR A 113 -9.32 -9.89 6.43
C THR A 113 -10.85 -9.98 6.56
N ARG A 114 -11.48 -9.11 7.37
CA ARG A 114 -12.93 -9.15 7.59
C ARG A 114 -13.70 -8.57 6.40
N PRO A 115 -14.78 -9.22 5.93
CA PRO A 115 -15.59 -8.70 4.81
C PRO A 115 -16.07 -7.26 5.02
N LEU A 116 -16.62 -6.94 6.19
CA LEU A 116 -17.14 -5.60 6.49
C LEU A 116 -16.04 -4.53 6.53
N SER A 117 -14.80 -4.90 6.92
CA SER A 117 -13.66 -3.98 6.85
C SER A 117 -13.29 -3.67 5.40
N GLN A 118 -13.33 -4.68 4.52
CA GLN A 118 -13.08 -4.48 3.10
C GLN A 118 -14.18 -3.63 2.46
N SER A 119 -15.45 -3.90 2.75
CA SER A 119 -16.58 -3.08 2.30
C SER A 119 -16.46 -1.62 2.77
N PHE A 120 -16.06 -1.39 4.03
CA PHE A 120 -15.81 -0.05 4.55
C PHE A 120 -14.67 0.66 3.80
N LYS A 121 -13.53 -0.01 3.62
CA LYS A 121 -12.38 0.51 2.86
C LYS A 121 -12.79 0.84 1.43
N ASP A 122 -13.45 -0.07 0.72
CA ASP A 122 -13.88 0.14 -0.67
C ASP A 122 -14.91 1.29 -0.78
N GLY A 123 -15.82 1.42 0.19
CA GLY A 123 -16.75 2.55 0.27
C GLY A 123 -16.04 3.90 0.44
N LEU A 124 -15.01 3.95 1.31
CA LEU A 124 -14.16 5.12 1.48
C LEU A 124 -13.35 5.47 0.23
N LEU A 125 -12.76 4.46 -0.45
CA LEU A 125 -12.01 4.67 -1.68
C LEU A 125 -12.88 5.31 -2.77
N ARG A 126 -14.10 4.81 -2.98
CA ARG A 126 -15.06 5.40 -3.92
C ARG A 126 -15.38 6.85 -3.58
N LYS A 127 -15.60 7.13 -2.29
CA LYS A 127 -15.85 8.49 -1.83
C LYS A 127 -14.65 9.40 -2.12
N TRP A 128 -13.44 8.96 -1.79
CA TRP A 128 -12.23 9.76 -2.00
C TRP A 128 -11.94 10.04 -3.47
N LEU A 129 -12.20 9.09 -4.37
CA LEU A 129 -12.04 9.37 -5.80
C LEU A 129 -13.05 10.41 -6.31
N ARG A 130 -14.30 10.36 -5.83
CA ARG A 130 -15.31 11.40 -6.14
C ARG A 130 -14.91 12.76 -5.58
N ASP A 131 -14.49 12.82 -4.33
CA ASP A 131 -13.99 14.04 -3.68
C ASP A 131 -12.76 14.57 -4.43
N ALA A 132 -11.82 13.70 -4.79
CA ALA A 132 -10.60 14.07 -5.48
C ALA A 132 -10.88 14.66 -6.87
N ARG A 133 -11.83 14.07 -7.61
CA ARG A 133 -12.32 14.66 -8.87
C ARG A 133 -12.97 16.02 -8.62
N ALA A 134 -13.83 16.16 -7.62
CA ALA A 134 -14.48 17.43 -7.31
C ALA A 134 -13.48 18.52 -6.92
N GLU A 135 -12.43 18.16 -6.19
CA GLU A 135 -11.33 19.05 -5.81
C GLU A 135 -10.32 19.27 -6.95
N GLY A 136 -10.41 18.55 -8.06
CA GLY A 136 -9.56 18.72 -9.24
C GLY A 136 -8.17 18.11 -9.13
N PHE A 137 -8.00 17.07 -8.31
CA PHE A 137 -6.76 16.27 -8.33
C PHE A 137 -6.62 15.58 -9.69
N ASP A 138 -5.43 15.65 -10.29
CA ASP A 138 -5.16 15.01 -11.58
C ASP A 138 -4.62 13.59 -11.44
N THR A 139 -3.92 13.30 -10.33
CA THR A 139 -3.25 12.01 -10.11
C THR A 139 -3.56 11.47 -8.71
N ILE A 140 -3.91 10.19 -8.64
CA ILE A 140 -4.11 9.43 -7.40
C ILE A 140 -3.09 8.30 -7.34
N LEU A 141 -2.34 8.25 -6.25
CA LEU A 141 -1.47 7.12 -5.91
C LEU A 141 -2.20 6.29 -4.84
N LEU A 142 -2.53 5.04 -5.14
CA LEU A 142 -3.19 4.13 -4.21
C LEU A 142 -2.16 3.12 -3.70
N ASP A 143 -1.74 3.24 -2.44
CA ASP A 143 -0.86 2.29 -1.75
C ASP A 143 -1.70 1.32 -0.92
N GLY A 144 -1.43 0.03 -1.02
CA GLY A 144 -2.27 -0.97 -0.40
C GLY A 144 -1.85 -2.40 -0.70
N ARG A 145 -2.86 -3.26 -0.75
CA ARG A 145 -2.76 -4.69 -0.98
C ARG A 145 -3.93 -5.14 -1.84
N ALA A 146 -3.70 -6.10 -2.74
CA ALA A 146 -4.72 -6.65 -3.64
C ALA A 146 -5.42 -5.54 -4.45
N LEU A 147 -4.62 -4.65 -5.04
CA LEU A 147 -5.07 -3.45 -5.72
C LEU A 147 -5.36 -3.66 -7.21
N THR A 148 -4.94 -4.77 -7.81
CA THR A 148 -5.23 -5.11 -9.20
C THR A 148 -6.75 -5.09 -9.44
N GLU A 149 -7.50 -5.95 -8.75
CA GLU A 149 -8.96 -6.04 -8.87
C GLU A 149 -9.65 -4.74 -8.44
N VAL A 150 -9.11 -4.07 -7.41
CA VAL A 150 -9.67 -2.81 -6.89
C VAL A 150 -9.52 -1.70 -7.92
N GLY A 151 -8.36 -1.56 -8.56
CA GLY A 151 -8.11 -0.54 -9.57
C GLY A 151 -9.04 -0.69 -10.78
N ASP A 152 -9.15 -1.92 -11.29
CA ASP A 152 -10.01 -2.24 -12.43
C ASP A 152 -11.50 -2.03 -12.09
N ALA A 153 -11.93 -2.39 -10.87
CA ALA A 153 -13.29 -2.13 -10.41
C ALA A 153 -13.59 -0.61 -10.36
N LEU A 154 -12.69 0.19 -9.78
CA LEU A 154 -12.86 1.64 -9.67
C LEU A 154 -12.89 2.34 -11.04
N GLU A 155 -12.10 1.87 -12.01
CA GLU A 155 -12.16 2.33 -13.39
C GLU A 155 -13.49 1.95 -14.07
N SER A 156 -13.95 0.70 -13.91
CA SER A 156 -15.23 0.24 -14.47
C SER A 156 -16.44 1.02 -13.94
N GLU A 157 -16.34 1.52 -12.70
CA GLU A 157 -17.34 2.39 -12.07
C GLU A 157 -17.25 3.86 -12.54
N GLY A 158 -16.29 4.19 -13.41
CA GLY A 158 -16.08 5.54 -13.94
C GLY A 158 -15.57 6.54 -12.90
N LEU A 159 -14.81 6.08 -11.90
CA LEU A 159 -14.29 6.93 -10.82
C LEU A 159 -12.88 7.46 -11.08
N CYS A 160 -12.12 6.79 -11.96
CA CYS A 160 -10.76 7.14 -12.34
C CYS A 160 -10.42 6.52 -13.71
N ASN A 161 -9.29 6.92 -14.28
CA ASN A 161 -8.63 6.21 -15.38
C ASN A 161 -7.47 5.40 -14.77
N HIS A 162 -7.51 4.07 -14.83
CA HIS A 162 -6.44 3.22 -14.29
C HIS A 162 -5.31 3.15 -15.32
N VAL A 163 -4.21 3.86 -15.07
CA VAL A 163 -3.15 4.05 -16.08
C VAL A 163 -1.92 3.18 -15.87
N LEU A 164 -1.70 2.68 -14.65
CA LEU A 164 -0.55 1.85 -14.34
C LEU A 164 -0.75 1.09 -13.02
N GLY A 165 -0.47 -0.21 -13.03
CA GLY A 165 -0.37 -1.02 -11.83
C GLY A 165 1.05 -1.47 -11.51
N LEU A 166 1.49 -1.23 -10.28
CA LEU A 166 2.83 -1.57 -9.79
C LEU A 166 2.73 -2.61 -8.67
N PHE A 167 3.40 -3.75 -8.83
CA PHE A 167 3.47 -4.79 -7.82
C PHE A 167 4.90 -4.97 -7.30
N PHE A 168 5.15 -4.63 -6.04
CA PHE A 168 6.50 -4.63 -5.46
C PHE A 168 6.81 -5.95 -4.75
N VAL A 169 7.93 -6.56 -5.13
CA VAL A 169 8.50 -7.74 -4.45
C VAL A 169 9.90 -7.43 -3.94
N CYS A 170 10.34 -8.18 -2.94
CA CYS A 170 11.71 -8.11 -2.44
C CYS A 170 12.08 -9.45 -1.82
N ASP A 171 13.32 -9.86 -2.04
CA ASP A 171 13.93 -10.97 -1.34
C ASP A 171 13.78 -10.77 0.19
N PRO A 172 13.31 -11.79 0.93
CA PRO A 172 13.09 -11.68 2.37
C PRO A 172 14.36 -11.34 3.17
N VAL A 173 15.54 -11.81 2.76
CA VAL A 173 16.82 -11.52 3.43
C VAL A 173 17.13 -10.03 3.27
N VAL A 174 17.09 -9.52 2.04
CA VAL A 174 17.32 -8.10 1.75
C VAL A 174 16.29 -7.22 2.49
N SER A 175 15.03 -7.63 2.51
CA SER A 175 13.94 -6.95 3.21
C SER A 175 14.16 -6.88 4.73
N ALA A 176 14.57 -8.00 5.33
CA ALA A 176 14.88 -8.08 6.76
C ALA A 176 16.11 -7.24 7.11
N GLN A 177 17.20 -7.36 6.36
CA GLN A 177 18.41 -6.57 6.57
C GLN A 177 18.14 -5.06 6.45
N ARG A 178 17.34 -4.61 5.47
CA ARG A 178 16.91 -3.20 5.36
C ARG A 178 16.10 -2.75 6.57
N THR A 179 15.16 -3.58 7.01
CA THR A 179 14.30 -3.26 8.15
C THR A 179 15.12 -3.11 9.44
N LEU A 180 16.20 -3.89 9.57
CA LEU A 180 17.11 -3.84 10.72
C LEU A 180 18.24 -2.81 10.56
N GLY A 181 18.32 -2.10 9.43
CA GLY A 181 19.38 -1.10 9.17
C GLY A 181 20.77 -1.71 8.96
N LEU A 182 20.86 -2.95 8.47
CA LEU A 182 22.10 -3.71 8.33
C LEU A 182 22.76 -3.58 6.95
N MET A 183 22.07 -2.97 5.98
CA MET A 183 22.62 -2.75 4.64
C MET A 183 23.70 -1.65 4.66
N PRO A 184 24.75 -1.74 3.81
CA PRO A 184 24.94 -2.71 2.73
C PRO A 184 25.74 -3.96 3.14
N LYS A 185 25.86 -4.26 4.44
CA LYS A 185 26.68 -5.41 4.87
C LYS A 185 26.04 -6.73 4.39
N PRO A 186 26.77 -7.60 3.66
CA PRO A 186 26.23 -8.89 3.21
C PRO A 186 25.81 -9.77 4.38
N TYR A 187 24.72 -10.53 4.21
CA TYR A 187 24.19 -11.43 5.25
C TYR A 187 25.25 -12.40 5.80
N LEU A 188 26.11 -12.94 4.92
CA LEU A 188 27.14 -13.91 5.30
C LEU A 188 28.19 -13.32 6.27
N GLU A 189 28.40 -12.00 6.25
CA GLU A 189 29.37 -11.28 7.08
C GLU A 189 28.80 -10.87 8.44
N LEU A 190 27.50 -11.07 8.68
CA LEU A 190 26.86 -10.79 9.95
C LEU A 190 27.34 -11.78 11.03
N ASP A 191 27.47 -11.31 12.27
CA ASP A 191 27.67 -12.18 13.43
C ASP A 191 26.42 -13.04 13.70
N ASP A 192 26.60 -14.10 14.48
CA ASP A 192 25.55 -15.09 14.71
C ASP A 192 24.30 -14.51 15.38
N GLU A 193 24.46 -13.54 16.28
CA GLU A 193 23.33 -12.87 16.94
C GLU A 193 22.51 -12.04 15.95
N THR A 194 23.19 -11.28 15.09
CA THR A 194 22.56 -10.46 14.07
C THR A 194 21.91 -11.33 12.98
N LYS A 195 22.55 -12.43 12.58
CA LYS A 195 21.95 -13.43 11.67
C LYS A 195 20.65 -13.97 12.22
N LYS A 196 20.64 -14.38 13.49
CA LYS A 196 19.42 -14.88 14.15
C LYS A 196 18.27 -13.86 14.10
N ARG A 197 18.56 -12.58 14.38
CA ARG A 197 17.55 -11.50 14.28
C ARG A 197 17.03 -11.31 12.85
N VAL A 198 17.91 -11.44 11.85
CA VAL A 198 17.51 -11.39 10.44
C VAL A 198 16.61 -12.59 10.10
N ASP A 199 16.99 -13.80 10.52
CA ASP A 199 16.23 -15.03 10.26
C ASP A 199 14.84 -15.01 10.90
N GLU A 200 14.73 -14.55 12.14
CA GLU A 200 13.45 -14.35 12.83
C GLU A 200 12.53 -13.41 12.04
N LEU A 201 13.09 -12.33 11.47
CA LEU A 201 12.33 -11.38 10.66
C LEU A 201 11.99 -11.93 9.27
N ILE A 202 12.88 -12.73 8.66
CA ILE A 202 12.60 -13.45 7.41
C ILE A 202 11.37 -14.33 7.57
N GLU A 203 11.31 -15.12 8.64
CA GLU A 203 10.16 -16.01 8.89
C GLU A 203 8.88 -15.21 9.12
N GLN A 204 8.92 -14.12 9.89
CA GLN A 204 7.76 -13.23 10.04
C GLN A 204 7.28 -12.64 8.70
N ILE A 205 8.19 -12.25 7.81
CA ILE A 205 7.86 -11.73 6.47
C ILE A 205 7.23 -12.83 5.63
N LYS A 206 7.80 -14.04 5.61
CA LYS A 206 7.27 -15.19 4.87
C LYS A 206 5.88 -15.57 5.35
N THR A 207 5.68 -15.75 6.66
CA THR A 207 4.38 -16.08 7.25
C THR A 207 3.33 -15.04 6.87
N ARG A 208 3.69 -13.74 6.96
CA ARG A 208 2.78 -12.67 6.59
C ARG A 208 2.43 -12.68 5.10
N ASN A 209 3.42 -12.83 4.22
CA ASN A 209 3.18 -12.85 2.78
C ASN A 209 2.38 -14.09 2.35
N GLN A 210 2.61 -15.24 2.99
CA GLN A 210 1.81 -16.44 2.76
C GLN A 210 0.35 -16.20 3.18
N ALA A 211 0.15 -15.71 4.40
CA ALA A 211 -1.19 -15.37 4.89
C ALA A 211 -1.88 -14.31 4.01
N ASP A 212 -1.13 -13.37 3.42
CA ASP A 212 -1.65 -12.35 2.49
C ASP A 212 -2.07 -12.95 1.13
N ARG A 213 -1.36 -13.97 0.65
CA ARG A 213 -1.65 -14.68 -0.60
C ARG A 213 -2.83 -15.64 -0.48
N GLU A 214 -2.99 -16.28 0.67
CA GLU A 214 -4.00 -17.32 0.93
C GLU A 214 -5.33 -16.76 1.45
N ARG A 215 -5.48 -15.43 1.57
CA ARG A 215 -6.73 -14.84 2.08
C ARG A 215 -7.89 -15.19 1.17
N ALA A 216 -9.02 -15.56 1.79
CA ALA A 216 -10.26 -15.82 1.06
C ALA A 216 -10.84 -14.57 0.36
N ILE A 217 -10.50 -13.37 0.84
CA ILE A 217 -11.00 -12.09 0.32
C ILE A 217 -9.82 -11.22 -0.04
N GLN A 218 -9.82 -10.72 -1.29
CA GLN A 218 -8.78 -9.85 -1.85
C GLN A 218 -7.36 -10.40 -1.56
N PRO A 219 -7.01 -11.60 -2.08
CA PRO A 219 -5.67 -12.17 -1.91
C PRO A 219 -4.62 -11.30 -2.61
N VAL A 220 -3.44 -11.19 -2.00
CA VAL A 220 -2.32 -10.44 -2.58
C VAL A 220 -1.57 -11.32 -3.57
N VAL A 221 -1.98 -11.26 -4.83
CA VAL A 221 -1.38 -12.03 -5.92
C VAL A 221 -0.66 -11.13 -6.91
N PRO A 222 0.54 -11.52 -7.40
CA PRO A 222 1.17 -10.82 -8.50
C PRO A 222 0.24 -10.79 -9.74
N PRO A 223 0.15 -9.67 -10.47
CA PRO A 223 -0.70 -9.58 -11.65
C PRO A 223 -0.29 -10.61 -12.71
N ALA A 224 -1.27 -11.36 -13.21
CA ALA A 224 -1.02 -12.42 -14.18
C ALA A 224 -0.42 -11.84 -15.48
N GLY A 225 0.65 -12.47 -15.98
CA GLY A 225 1.31 -12.06 -17.22
C GLY A 225 2.12 -10.76 -17.15
N ALA A 226 2.17 -10.07 -15.99
CA ALA A 226 2.96 -8.86 -15.84
C ALA A 226 4.47 -9.16 -15.91
N PRO A 227 5.25 -8.41 -16.71
CA PRO A 227 6.69 -8.57 -16.76
C PRO A 227 7.32 -8.21 -15.41
N LYS A 228 8.41 -8.90 -15.07
CA LYS A 228 9.19 -8.68 -13.85
C LYS A 228 10.53 -8.03 -14.20
N TYR A 229 10.86 -6.93 -13.53
CA TYR A 229 12.15 -6.25 -13.68
C TYR A 229 12.79 -6.01 -12.31
N LEU A 230 14.12 -6.10 -12.24
CA LEU A 230 14.85 -5.44 -11.16
C LEU A 230 14.60 -3.94 -11.24
N VAL A 231 14.47 -3.26 -10.09
CA VAL A 231 14.17 -1.82 -10.06
C VAL A 231 15.19 -0.97 -10.83
N SER A 232 16.46 -1.40 -10.87
CA SER A 232 17.54 -0.76 -11.64
C SER A 232 17.39 -0.92 -13.17
N GLU A 233 16.66 -1.93 -13.60
CA GLU A 233 16.46 -2.33 -15.01
C GLU A 233 15.06 -1.99 -15.50
N LEU A 234 14.25 -1.31 -14.68
CA LEU A 234 12.89 -0.94 -15.01
C LEU A 234 12.87 -0.02 -16.25
N PRO A 235 12.22 -0.42 -17.36
CA PRO A 235 12.19 0.38 -18.56
C PRO A 235 11.34 1.65 -18.36
N ALA A 236 11.53 2.65 -19.21
CA ALA A 236 10.73 3.88 -19.17
C ALA A 236 9.31 3.71 -19.72
N LYS A 237 9.04 2.64 -20.47
CA LYS A 237 7.75 2.25 -21.05
C LYS A 237 7.64 0.72 -20.96
N LEU A 238 6.46 0.20 -20.64
CA LEU A 238 6.20 -1.26 -20.62
C LEU A 238 5.78 -1.73 -22.03
N PRO A 239 5.85 -3.04 -22.31
CA PRO A 239 5.21 -3.61 -23.49
C PRO A 239 3.75 -3.18 -23.60
N GLU A 240 3.27 -2.99 -24.83
CA GLU A 240 1.88 -2.56 -25.07
C GLU A 240 0.91 -3.68 -24.68
N THR A 241 -0.19 -3.29 -24.05
CA THR A 241 -1.26 -4.17 -23.57
C THR A 241 -2.61 -3.58 -23.95
N ASP A 242 -3.62 -4.43 -24.17
CA ASP A 242 -4.99 -4.00 -24.48
C ASP A 242 -5.71 -3.36 -23.28
N SER A 243 -5.21 -3.61 -22.07
CA SER A 243 -5.72 -3.09 -20.79
C SER A 243 -4.66 -2.27 -20.05
N CYS A 244 -5.01 -1.74 -18.87
CA CYS A 244 -4.07 -1.09 -17.98
C CYS A 244 -2.80 -1.96 -17.79
N PRO A 245 -1.60 -1.42 -18.07
CA PRO A 245 -0.38 -2.20 -17.97
C PRO A 245 0.00 -2.41 -16.50
N TYR A 246 0.44 -3.62 -16.19
CA TYR A 246 0.95 -4.01 -14.89
C TYR A 246 2.42 -4.41 -14.97
N VAL A 247 3.19 -4.18 -13.90
CA VAL A 247 4.59 -4.60 -13.80
C VAL A 247 4.94 -5.06 -12.40
N ILE A 248 5.76 -6.12 -12.33
CA ILE A 248 6.35 -6.59 -11.08
C ILE A 248 7.73 -5.93 -10.92
N ILE A 249 7.91 -5.17 -9.85
CA ILE A 249 9.14 -4.46 -9.53
C ILE A 249 9.87 -5.20 -8.41
N ASP A 250 10.99 -5.82 -8.77
CA ASP A 250 11.87 -6.51 -7.84
C ASP A 250 12.89 -5.54 -7.23
N ARG A 251 12.81 -5.39 -5.92
CA ARG A 251 13.66 -4.50 -5.13
C ARG A 251 14.79 -5.22 -4.41
N SER A 252 15.17 -6.43 -4.82
CA SER A 252 16.20 -7.23 -4.13
C SER A 252 17.65 -6.76 -4.33
N ILE A 253 17.87 -5.56 -4.91
CA ILE A 253 19.20 -5.01 -5.17
C ILE A 253 19.72 -4.10 -4.04
N GLU A 254 21.01 -4.10 -3.77
CA GLU A 254 21.63 -3.24 -2.75
C GLU A 254 21.86 -1.81 -3.27
N LEU A 255 20.81 -0.98 -3.31
CA LEU A 255 20.91 0.44 -3.65
C LEU A 255 20.29 1.33 -2.55
N PRO A 256 20.69 2.61 -2.45
CA PRO A 256 19.96 3.60 -1.66
C PRO A 256 18.51 3.77 -2.15
N PHE A 257 17.59 4.08 -1.23
CA PHE A 257 16.15 4.19 -1.54
C PHE A 257 15.85 5.26 -2.61
N ASP A 258 16.49 6.42 -2.53
CA ASP A 258 16.25 7.53 -3.46
C ASP A 258 16.67 7.16 -4.88
N THR A 259 17.73 6.34 -5.03
CA THR A 259 18.17 5.79 -6.31
C THR A 259 17.14 4.82 -6.89
N MET A 260 16.41 4.08 -6.04
CA MET A 260 15.36 3.15 -6.48
C MET A 260 14.06 3.84 -6.88
N ALA A 261 13.79 5.06 -6.40
CA ALA A 261 12.59 5.78 -6.77
C ALA A 261 12.64 6.33 -8.20
N LEU A 262 13.83 6.73 -8.67
CA LEU A 262 13.97 7.38 -9.99
C LEU A 262 13.47 6.54 -11.17
N PRO A 263 13.80 5.23 -11.31
CA PRO A 263 13.24 4.41 -12.37
C PRO A 263 11.71 4.33 -12.33
N VAL A 264 11.14 4.22 -11.13
CA VAL A 264 9.68 4.18 -10.92
C VAL A 264 9.03 5.50 -11.30
N ILE A 265 9.63 6.62 -10.91
CA ILE A 265 9.18 7.98 -11.28
C ILE A 265 9.20 8.14 -12.81
N ARG A 266 10.28 7.73 -13.48
CA ARG A 266 10.37 7.81 -14.95
C ARG A 266 9.26 7.04 -15.64
N LEU A 267 9.00 5.81 -15.17
CA LEU A 267 7.92 4.97 -15.68
C LEU A 267 6.55 5.65 -15.47
N ILE A 268 6.27 6.10 -14.26
CA ILE A 268 5.01 6.77 -13.92
C ILE A 268 4.79 8.01 -14.80
N LYS A 269 5.82 8.82 -15.01
CA LYS A 269 5.74 10.00 -15.88
C LYS A 269 5.38 9.65 -17.32
N HIS A 270 5.76 8.47 -17.81
CA HIS A 270 5.33 8.03 -19.14
C HIS A 270 3.81 7.89 -19.23
N TYR A 271 3.20 7.26 -18.22
CA TYR A 271 1.75 6.99 -18.18
C TYR A 271 0.89 8.16 -17.68
N LEU A 272 1.51 9.17 -17.06
CA LEU A 272 0.83 10.39 -16.66
C LEU A 272 0.80 11.47 -17.75
N LYS A 273 1.46 11.26 -18.90
CA LYS A 273 1.36 12.15 -20.06
C LYS A 273 -0.05 12.20 -20.62
#